data_AF-A0A530BFA2-F1
#
_entry.id   AF-A0A530BFA2-F1
#
_cell.length_a   1.000
_cell.length_b   1.000
_cell.length_c   1.000
_cell.angle_alpha   90.00
_cell.angle_beta   90.00
_cell.angle_gamma   90.00
#
_symmetry.space_group_name_H-M   'P 1'
#
loop_
_entity.id
_entity.type
_entity.pdbx_description
1 polymer ?
#
loop_
_entity_poly.entity_id
_entity_poly.type
_entity_poly.pdbx_seq_one_letter_code
_entity_poly.pdbx_strand_id
1 'polypeptide(L)' 'AEARSGERVEGTLGRSVELASGKYAVIEKSREFTLVPWRPVLERHIGKEVCGIMRGEGISWAIGRQRSGPSVS' A
#
# COMPACT_ATOMS: atom_id res chain seq x y z
N ALA A 1 -12.85 0.74 2.38
CA ALA A 1 -12.86 -0.65 2.89
C ALA A 1 -11.42 -1.04 3.24
N GLU A 2 -11.22 -1.93 4.20
CA GLU A 2 -9.90 -2.49 4.51
C GLU A 2 -9.58 -3.57 3.46
N ALA A 3 -8.36 -3.56 2.89
CA ALA A 3 -7.99 -4.53 1.86
C ALA A 3 -8.01 -5.95 2.43
N ARG A 4 -8.50 -6.92 1.63
CA ARG A 4 -8.52 -8.34 2.01
C ARG A 4 -7.36 -9.09 1.36
N SER A 5 -6.93 -10.19 1.98
CA SER A 5 -5.94 -11.10 1.39
C SER A 5 -6.38 -11.57 0.01
N GLY A 6 -5.52 -11.39 -0.99
CA GLY A 6 -5.77 -11.63 -2.41
C GLY A 6 -6.08 -10.39 -3.23
N GLU A 7 -6.35 -9.24 -2.59
CA GLU A 7 -6.76 -8.03 -3.28
C GLU A 7 -5.56 -7.27 -3.86
N ARG A 8 -5.69 -6.86 -5.13
CA ARG A 8 -4.73 -5.97 -5.78
C ARG A 8 -5.05 -4.53 -5.38
N VAL A 9 -4.14 -3.91 -4.67
CA VAL A 9 -4.22 -2.51 -4.25
C VAL A 9 -3.35 -1.69 -5.19
N GLU A 10 -3.89 -0.66 -5.80
CA GLU A 10 -3.14 0.25 -6.67
C GLU A 10 -3.64 1.68 -6.46
N GLY A 11 -2.72 2.64 -6.47
CA GLY A 11 -3.05 4.05 -6.32
C GLY A 11 -1.87 4.87 -5.84
N THR A 12 -2.13 6.14 -5.56
CA THR A 12 -1.12 7.04 -5.00
C THR A 12 -1.04 6.82 -3.50
N LEU A 13 0.15 6.52 -3.00
CA LEU A 13 0.38 6.47 -1.56
C LEU A 13 0.27 7.90 -1.01
N GLY A 14 -0.83 8.19 -0.32
CA GLY A 14 -1.14 9.53 0.19
C GLY A 14 -0.39 9.85 1.47
N ARG A 15 -0.83 9.28 2.60
CA ARG A 15 -0.24 9.56 3.92
C ARG A 15 -0.41 8.39 4.88
N SER A 16 0.29 8.45 6.02
CA SER A 16 -0.03 7.61 7.17
C SER A 16 -1.17 8.20 8.00
N VAL A 17 -2.06 7.37 8.51
CA VAL A 17 -3.08 7.69 9.51
C VAL A 17 -2.96 6.72 10.68
N GLU A 18 -3.14 7.22 11.91
CA GLU A 18 -3.21 6.38 13.10
C GLU A 18 -4.67 6.09 13.43
N LEU A 19 -4.98 4.80 13.56
CA LEU A 19 -6.28 4.27 13.95
C LEU A 19 -6.12 3.48 15.25
N ALA A 20 -7.25 3.12 15.87
CA ALA A 20 -7.23 2.34 17.12
C ALA A 20 -6.49 0.99 16.99
N SER A 21 -6.47 0.40 15.78
CA SER A 21 -5.77 -0.86 15.47
C SER A 21 -4.29 -0.69 15.09
N GLY A 22 -3.80 0.54 14.95
CA GLY A 22 -2.41 0.83 14.58
C GLY A 22 -2.28 1.88 13.48
N LYS A 23 -1.08 1.96 12.89
CA LYS A 23 -0.78 2.89 11.80
C LYS A 23 -1.11 2.27 10.45
N TYR A 24 -1.77 3.04 9.60
CA TYR A 24 -2.18 2.64 8.25
C TYR A 24 -1.70 3.64 7.21
N ALA A 25 -1.38 3.18 6.02
CA ALA A 25 -1.21 4.00 4.84
C ALA A 25 -2.55 4.14 4.10
N VAL A 26 -2.82 5.35 3.61
CA VAL A 26 -3.94 5.63 2.71
C VAL A 26 -3.42 5.53 1.29
N ILE A 27 -3.99 4.62 0.50
CA ILE A 27 -3.77 4.54 -0.93
C ILE A 27 -4.98 5.13 -1.63
N GLU A 28 -4.77 6.24 -2.32
CA GLU A 28 -5.80 6.96 -3.05
C GLU A 28 -5.91 6.43 -4.48
N LYS A 29 -7.12 6.02 -4.87
CA LYS A 29 -7.51 5.65 -6.24
C LYS A 29 -8.50 6.68 -6.78
N SER A 30 -8.84 6.60 -8.06
CA SER A 30 -9.64 7.63 -8.74
C SER A 30 -10.98 7.99 -8.09
N ARG A 31 -11.61 7.06 -7.36
CA ARG A 31 -12.91 7.28 -6.68
C ARG A 31 -13.00 6.63 -5.31
N GLU A 32 -11.94 6.00 -4.85
CA GLU A 32 -11.93 5.16 -3.64
C GLU A 32 -10.58 5.28 -2.94
N PHE A 33 -10.54 4.94 -1.66
CA PHE A 33 -9.30 4.83 -0.92
C PHE A 33 -9.23 3.49 -0.20
N THR A 34 -8.03 2.95 -0.13
CA THR A 34 -7.75 1.69 0.55
C THR A 34 -6.81 1.96 1.71
N LEU A 35 -7.20 1.46 2.89
CA LEU A 35 -6.35 1.48 4.07
C LEU A 35 -5.57 0.18 4.12
N VAL A 36 -4.25 0.32 4.22
CA VAL A 36 -3.33 -0.79 4.34
C VAL A 36 -2.45 -0.60 5.57
N PRO A 37 -2.08 -1.67 6.30
CA PRO A 37 -1.17 -1.54 7.44
C PRO A 37 0.14 -0.83 7.03
N TRP A 38 0.57 0.14 7.84
CA TRP A 38 1.77 0.91 7.56
C TRP A 38 3.01 0.02 7.61
N ARG A 39 3.87 0.15 6.59
CA ARG A 39 5.20 -0.46 6.57
C ARG A 39 6.25 0.65 6.43
N PRO A 40 7.38 0.62 7.15
CA PRO A 40 8.44 1.64 7.06
C PRO A 40 8.93 1.89 5.63
N VAL A 41 8.90 0.87 4.77
CA VAL A 41 9.25 1.01 3.34
C VAL A 41 8.39 2.04 2.62
N LEU A 42 7.10 2.18 3.00
CA LEU A 42 6.14 3.10 2.37
C LEU A 42 6.52 4.57 2.60
N GLU A 43 7.21 4.89 3.69
CA GLU A 43 7.59 6.27 4.02
C GLU A 43 8.38 6.96 2.89
N ARG A 44 9.23 6.19 2.20
CA ARG A 44 10.06 6.68 1.08
C ARG A 44 9.29 6.87 -0.23
N HIS A 45 8.01 6.49 -0.24
CA HIS A 45 7.16 6.45 -1.42
C HIS A 45 5.87 7.26 -1.26
N ILE A 46 5.74 8.02 -0.17
CA ILE A 46 4.67 9.01 0.00
C ILE A 46 4.63 9.94 -1.23
N GLY A 47 3.43 10.14 -1.78
CA GLY A 47 3.18 10.91 -3.00
C GLY A 47 3.50 10.18 -4.29
N LYS A 48 3.89 8.89 -4.26
CA LYS A 48 4.17 8.09 -5.46
C LYS A 48 3.08 7.07 -5.71
N GLU A 49 2.93 6.71 -6.98
CA GLU A 49 2.07 5.60 -7.39
C GLU A 49 2.67 4.27 -6.93
N VAL A 50 1.89 3.51 -6.18
CA VAL A 50 2.21 2.19 -5.66
C VAL A 50 1.18 1.19 -6.16
N CYS A 51 1.63 -0.02 -6.47
CA CYS A 51 0.75 -1.15 -6.67
C CYS A 51 1.20 -2.31 -5.78
N GLY A 52 0.30 -3.16 -5.35
CA GLY A 52 0.63 -4.26 -4.47
C GLY A 52 -0.46 -5.31 -4.43
N ILE A 53 -0.11 -6.50 -3.99
CA ILE A 53 -1.06 -7.59 -3.79
C ILE A 53 -0.98 -7.96 -2.32
N MET A 54 -2.12 -7.88 -1.64
CA MET A 54 -2.22 -8.35 -0.26
C MET A 54 -2.13 -9.87 -0.27
N ARG A 55 -1.10 -10.45 0.34
CA ARG A 55 -1.02 -11.88 0.64
C ARG A 55 -1.34 -12.09 2.13
N GLY A 56 -1.75 -13.29 2.50
CA GLY A 56 -2.27 -13.61 3.84
C GLY A 56 -1.45 -13.04 5.01
N GLU A 57 -0.13 -13.13 4.94
CA GLU A 57 0.78 -12.63 6.00
C GLU A 57 1.37 -11.23 5.74
N GLY A 58 1.08 -10.59 4.59
CA GLY A 58 1.72 -9.32 4.25
C GLY A 58 1.41 -8.82 2.84
N ILE A 59 1.73 -7.57 2.55
CA ILE A 59 1.45 -6.97 1.24
C ILE A 59 2.71 -6.91 0.40
N SER A 60 2.73 -7.60 -0.74
CA SER A 60 3.80 -7.46 -1.71
C SER A 60 3.61 -6.20 -2.53
N TRP A 61 4.49 -5.23 -2.34
CA TRP A 61 4.47 -3.92 -3.00
C TRP A 61 5.40 -3.90 -4.22
N ALA A 62 4.91 -3.36 -5.33
CA ALA A 62 5.65 -2.93 -6.50
C ALA A 62 5.47 -1.41 -6.66
N ILE A 63 6.56 -0.67 -6.53
CA ILE A 63 6.52 0.80 -6.47
C ILE A 63 7.23 1.39 -7.68
N GLY A 64 6.49 2.14 -8.50
CA GLY A 64 7.01 2.80 -9.71
C GLY A 64 7.05 1.93 -10.97
N ARG A 65 7.07 2.62 -12.13
CA ARG A 65 7.06 2.04 -13.48
C ARG A 65 8.16 0.98 -13.64
N GLN A 66 7.72 -0.27 -13.77
CA GLN A 66 8.42 -1.41 -14.37
C GLN A 66 9.93 -1.24 -14.54
N ARG A 67 10.70 -1.59 -13.51
CA ARG A 67 12.01 -2.25 -13.64
C ARG A 67 12.43 -2.80 -12.29
N SER A 68 12.64 -4.11 -12.24
CA SER A 68 13.38 -4.88 -11.24
C SER A 68 13.57 -4.17 -9.89
N GLY A 69 12.60 -4.28 -8.99
CA GLY A 69 12.69 -3.82 -7.60
C GLY A 69 12.17 -4.91 -6.68
N PRO A 70 12.72 -5.04 -5.46
CA PRO A 70 12.72 -6.29 -4.72
C PRO A 70 11.29 -6.73 -4.41
N SER A 71 11.03 -8.02 -4.62
CA SER A 71 9.80 -8.68 -4.18
C SER A 71 9.76 -8.60 -2.65
N VAL A 72 9.16 -7.54 -2.11
CA VAL A 72 9.01 -7.39 -0.68
C VAL A 72 7.91 -8.36 -0.25
N SER A 73 8.30 -9.40 0.49
CA SER A 73 7.35 -10.22 1.27
C SER A 73 7.10 -9.47 2.57
#